data_AF-A0AAJ5D0C7-F1
#
_entry.id   AF-A0AAJ5D0C7-F1
#
_cell.length_a   1.000
_cell.length_b   1.000
_cell.length_c   1.000
_cell.angle_alpha   90.00
_cell.angle_beta   90.00
_cell.angle_gamma   90.00
#
_symmetry.space_group_name_H-M   'P 1'
#
loop_
_entity.id
_entity.type
_entity.pdbx_description
1 polymer ?
#
loop_
_entity_poly.entity_id
_entity_poly.type
_entity_poly.pdbx_seq_one_letter_code
_entity_poly.pdbx_strand_id
1 'polypeptide(L)'
;MSTGRSRLAHAAARLAARFVNRADHAGHSVSRATRRVSRRGAALALAGSFALLASGCASLAPPTPIAQSADASTEHYRGRFSVRYEQNGEPRNTYGNFDWQQSGENAVVQLLDPLGQTQAIVRENPRGASLELPGKAPLTGPRLEDVMHDALGFALPVGGLRYWLRMQSAPGSRGSIEHDPRTQRPTHLKQDGWTIDYQAFFDGTPLRVKRIDLSRDLDGSPLAVRLVIDE
;
A
#
# COMPACT_ATOMS: atom_id res chain seq x y z
N MET A 1 -63.85 -6.61 6.23
CA MET A 1 -63.50 -5.68 7.33
C MET A 1 -61.98 -5.58 7.34
N SER A 2 -61.40 -4.59 6.67
CA SER A 2 -61.24 -3.17 7.07
C SER A 2 -59.80 -2.97 7.55
N THR A 3 -58.89 -2.59 6.66
CA THR A 3 -58.39 -1.22 6.38
C THR A 3 -57.28 -0.77 7.32
N GLY A 4 -56.14 -0.38 6.75
CA GLY A 4 -55.03 0.21 7.50
C GLY A 4 -53.87 0.73 6.64
N ARG A 5 -54.16 1.29 5.46
CA ARG A 5 -53.24 2.17 4.71
C ARG A 5 -53.25 3.57 5.35
N SER A 6 -52.10 4.15 5.67
CA SER A 6 -51.90 5.62 5.74
C SER A 6 -50.39 5.89 5.56
N ARG A 7 -49.89 6.38 4.42
CA ARG A 7 -50.04 7.69 3.75
C ARG A 7 -49.20 8.82 4.38
N LEU A 8 -48.65 9.65 3.48
CA LEU A 8 -48.12 11.02 3.62
C LEU A 8 -46.62 11.08 3.96
N ALA A 9 -45.66 11.41 3.07
CA ALA A 9 -45.56 12.42 2.00
C ALA A 9 -45.83 13.86 2.51
N HIS A 10 -44.76 14.67 2.61
CA HIS A 10 -44.67 16.15 2.46
C HIS A 10 -43.15 16.47 2.39
N ALA A 11 -42.58 16.97 1.27
CA ALA A 11 -42.45 18.40 0.89
C ALA A 11 -41.46 19.16 1.81
N ALA A 12 -40.53 20.04 1.41
CA ALA A 12 -40.38 20.93 0.26
C ALA A 12 -38.90 21.45 0.25
N ALA A 13 -38.22 21.64 -0.88
CA ALA A 13 -38.10 22.89 -1.66
C ALA A 13 -37.03 23.92 -1.19
N ARG A 14 -36.04 24.14 -2.10
CA ARG A 14 -35.49 25.42 -2.63
C ARG A 14 -34.82 26.46 -1.68
N LEU A 15 -33.62 26.92 -2.07
CA LEU A 15 -33.23 28.30 -2.48
C LEU A 15 -31.68 28.38 -2.53
N ALA A 16 -31.03 28.78 -3.64
CA ALA A 16 -30.65 30.17 -4.02
C ALA A 16 -29.71 30.84 -2.97
N ALA A 17 -28.63 31.55 -3.27
CA ALA A 17 -28.20 32.25 -4.46
C ALA A 17 -26.72 32.65 -4.35
N ARG A 18 -26.13 32.87 -5.53
CA ARG A 18 -25.00 33.73 -5.89
C ARG A 18 -24.67 34.86 -4.90
N PHE A 19 -23.39 35.07 -4.62
CA PHE A 19 -22.85 36.43 -4.47
C PHE A 19 -21.48 36.56 -5.13
N VAL A 20 -21.50 37.18 -6.31
CA VAL A 20 -20.38 37.84 -6.98
C VAL A 20 -20.45 39.32 -6.58
N ASN A 21 -19.34 39.87 -6.10
CA ASN A 21 -18.98 41.31 -6.14
C ASN A 21 -17.65 41.45 -5.36
N ARG A 22 -16.74 42.38 -5.63
CA ARG A 22 -16.66 43.47 -6.60
C ARG A 22 -15.20 43.95 -6.61
N ALA A 23 -14.81 44.51 -7.74
CA ALA A 23 -13.75 45.50 -7.93
C ALA A 23 -13.78 46.61 -6.81
N ASP A 24 -12.74 47.38 -6.51
CA ASP A 24 -11.87 48.09 -7.45
C ASP A 24 -10.77 48.89 -6.70
N HIS A 25 -9.78 49.31 -7.49
CA HIS A 25 -9.09 50.61 -7.46
C HIS A 25 -7.93 51.00 -6.52
N ALA A 26 -7.07 51.79 -7.18
CA ALA A 26 -5.98 52.67 -6.73
C ALA A 26 -4.65 51.96 -6.40
N GLY A 27 -3.56 52.13 -7.15
CA GLY A 27 -3.09 53.29 -7.90
C GLY A 27 -2.05 54.03 -7.06
N HIS A 28 -0.79 54.04 -7.51
CA HIS A 28 0.03 55.24 -7.71
C HIS A 28 1.48 54.86 -8.07
N SER A 29 1.89 55.42 -9.20
CA SER A 29 3.24 55.63 -9.71
C SER A 29 4.18 56.23 -8.67
N VAL A 30 5.50 56.00 -8.79
CA VAL A 30 6.52 57.09 -8.87
C VAL A 30 7.94 56.54 -9.12
N SER A 31 8.55 57.18 -10.13
CA SER A 31 9.98 57.50 -10.38
C SER A 31 11.08 56.44 -10.52
N ARG A 32 11.44 56.27 -11.80
CA ARG A 32 12.79 56.35 -12.40
C ARG A 32 13.94 56.76 -11.46
N ALA A 33 15.03 56.00 -11.50
CA ALA A 33 16.38 56.54 -11.55
C ALA A 33 17.30 55.61 -12.36
N THR A 34 17.59 56.04 -13.58
CA THR A 34 18.63 55.50 -14.45
C THR A 34 20.02 55.88 -13.93
N ARG A 35 20.95 54.94 -13.86
CA ARG A 35 22.38 55.22 -14.12
C ARG A 35 22.98 54.13 -15.00
N ARG A 36 23.37 54.55 -16.19
CA ARG A 36 24.22 53.80 -17.15
C ARG A 36 25.70 54.06 -16.84
N VAL A 37 26.52 53.30 -17.57
CA VAL A 37 27.91 53.56 -17.99
C VAL A 37 28.91 52.88 -17.04
N SER A 38 29.38 51.66 -17.31
CA SER A 38 30.32 51.22 -18.37
C SER A 38 31.75 51.75 -18.20
N ARG A 39 32.72 50.85 -18.07
CA ARG A 39 33.77 50.58 -19.08
C ARG A 39 34.89 49.71 -18.49
N ARG A 40 35.41 48.88 -19.38
CA ARG A 40 36.56 47.99 -19.24
C ARG A 40 37.84 48.78 -19.00
N GLY A 41 38.79 48.19 -18.29
CA GLY A 41 40.17 48.65 -18.22
C GLY A 41 41.03 47.59 -17.51
N ALA A 42 41.90 46.94 -18.28
CA ALA A 42 42.86 45.95 -17.82
C ALA A 42 44.21 46.61 -17.48
N ALA A 43 45.04 45.82 -16.79
CA ALA A 43 46.50 45.84 -16.71
C ALA A 43 47.18 46.50 -15.49
N LEU A 44 47.78 45.59 -14.70
CA LEU A 44 49.12 45.59 -14.09
C LEU A 44 49.71 46.90 -13.55
N ALA A 45 50.10 46.89 -12.27
CA ALA A 45 51.52 46.87 -11.86
C ALA A 45 51.72 46.86 -10.33
N LEU A 46 52.60 45.95 -9.90
CA LEU A 46 53.60 46.01 -8.81
C LEU A 46 53.21 46.19 -7.33
N ALA A 47 53.67 45.18 -6.58
CA ALA A 47 54.43 45.25 -5.32
C ALA A 47 53.70 45.71 -4.05
N GLY A 48 53.54 44.76 -3.11
CA GLY A 48 53.11 45.08 -1.75
C GLY A 48 52.94 43.84 -0.90
N SER A 49 54.01 43.49 -0.20
CA SER A 49 54.09 42.47 0.84
C SER A 49 52.95 42.56 1.86
N PHE A 50 52.14 41.51 2.00
CA PHE A 50 51.44 41.22 3.26
C PHE A 50 51.06 39.74 3.32
N ALA A 51 52.01 38.90 3.72
CA ALA A 51 51.76 37.52 4.08
C ALA A 51 51.14 37.48 5.49
N LEU A 52 49.82 37.66 5.57
CA LEU A 52 49.03 37.43 6.77
C LEU A 52 47.65 36.93 6.35
N LEU A 53 47.23 35.82 6.99
CA LEU A 53 45.89 35.23 7.02
C LEU A 53 45.57 34.20 5.92
N ALA A 54 45.99 32.96 6.16
CA ALA A 54 45.31 31.77 5.63
C ALA A 54 45.34 30.61 6.64
N SER A 55 44.88 30.86 7.87
CA SER A 55 44.35 29.79 8.73
C SER A 55 42.85 29.76 8.51
N GLY A 56 42.43 28.94 7.56
CA GLY A 56 41.04 28.78 7.14
C GLY A 56 40.81 27.35 6.69
N CYS A 57 41.13 26.36 7.54
CA CYS A 57 40.59 25.02 7.36
C CYS A 57 39.12 25.06 7.76
N ALA A 58 38.25 25.49 6.84
CA ALA A 58 36.86 25.08 6.87
C ALA A 58 36.87 23.56 6.62
N SER A 59 36.91 22.79 7.70
CA SER A 59 36.62 21.36 7.64
C SER A 59 35.13 21.25 7.27
N LEU A 60 34.86 21.02 5.99
CA LEU A 60 33.57 20.51 5.55
C LEU A 60 33.43 19.13 6.20
N ALA A 61 32.67 19.08 7.30
CA ALA A 61 32.15 17.82 7.78
C ALA A 61 31.46 17.16 6.57
N PRO A 62 31.80 15.90 6.22
CA PRO A 62 31.03 15.19 5.20
C PRO A 62 29.57 15.28 5.63
N PRO A 63 28.63 15.56 4.72
CA PRO A 63 27.23 15.46 5.05
C PRO A 63 27.06 14.08 5.67
N THR A 64 26.63 14.03 6.93
CA THR A 64 26.16 12.80 7.55
C THR A 64 25.30 12.14 6.50
N PRO A 65 25.65 10.94 6.00
CA PRO A 65 24.76 10.26 5.09
C PRO A 65 23.43 10.25 5.83
N ILE A 66 22.44 10.94 5.25
CA ILE A 66 21.05 10.72 5.62
C ILE A 66 20.97 9.21 5.57
N ALA A 67 20.79 8.57 6.73
CA ALA A 67 20.69 7.13 6.80
C ALA A 67 19.70 6.79 5.70
N GLN A 68 20.21 6.19 4.61
CA GLN A 68 19.37 5.75 3.52
C GLN A 68 18.40 4.82 4.23
N SER A 69 17.15 5.27 4.37
CA SER A 69 16.07 4.46 4.91
C SER A 69 16.24 3.13 4.24
N ALA A 70 16.57 2.10 5.03
CA ALA A 70 17.07 0.81 4.56
C ALA A 70 16.46 0.50 3.20
N ASP A 71 17.31 0.49 2.17
CA ASP A 71 16.96 0.32 0.76
C ASP A 71 15.76 -0.62 0.70
N ALA A 72 14.57 -0.08 0.44
CA ALA A 72 13.32 -0.80 0.71
C ALA A 72 13.23 -1.94 -0.30
N SER A 73 13.82 -3.09 0.05
CA SER A 73 13.94 -4.24 -0.81
C SER A 73 12.54 -4.63 -1.24
N THR A 74 12.26 -4.52 -2.53
CA THR A 74 10.96 -4.92 -3.06
C THR A 74 10.91 -6.43 -3.09
N GLU A 75 10.02 -7.03 -2.28
CA GLU A 75 9.78 -8.46 -2.30
C GLU A 75 8.75 -8.76 -3.39
N HIS A 76 9.08 -9.70 -4.28
CA HIS A 76 8.16 -10.21 -5.29
C HIS A 76 7.84 -11.66 -5.00
N TYR A 77 6.55 -12.00 -5.02
CA TYR A 77 6.07 -13.37 -4.94
C TYR A 77 5.20 -13.66 -6.14
N ARG A 78 5.49 -14.75 -6.84
CA ARG A 78 4.60 -15.28 -7.88
C ARG A 78 4.23 -16.71 -7.61
N GLY A 79 3.07 -17.08 -8.09
CA GLY A 79 2.70 -18.49 -8.16
C GLY A 79 1.22 -18.68 -8.34
N ARG A 80 0.70 -19.72 -7.69
CA ARG A 80 -0.67 -20.20 -7.88
C ARG A 80 -1.47 -20.04 -6.61
N PHE A 81 -2.75 -19.75 -6.79
CA PHE A 81 -3.70 -19.70 -5.69
C PHE A 81 -4.92 -20.55 -5.97
N SER A 82 -5.56 -21.01 -4.89
CA SER A 82 -6.93 -21.50 -4.92
C SER A 82 -7.65 -21.03 -3.67
N VAL A 83 -8.87 -20.54 -3.82
CA VAL A 83 -9.76 -20.15 -2.72
C VAL A 83 -11.01 -21.01 -2.79
N ARG A 84 -11.36 -21.62 -1.66
CA ARG A 84 -12.64 -22.26 -1.41
C ARG A 84 -13.39 -21.43 -0.37
N TYR A 85 -14.60 -21.03 -0.69
CA TYR A 85 -15.45 -20.18 0.14
C TYR A 85 -16.90 -20.58 -0.04
N GLU A 86 -17.79 -20.10 0.82
CA GLU A 86 -19.23 -20.26 0.65
C GLU A 86 -19.85 -18.94 0.20
N GLN A 87 -20.84 -19.03 -0.70
CA GLN A 87 -21.62 -17.88 -1.14
C GLN A 87 -23.07 -18.30 -1.27
N ASN A 88 -23.95 -17.66 -0.51
CA ASN A 88 -25.38 -17.99 -0.44
C ASN A 88 -25.66 -19.46 -0.05
N GLY A 89 -24.86 -20.02 0.86
CA GLY A 89 -24.99 -21.40 1.34
C GLY A 89 -24.45 -22.48 0.38
N GLU A 90 -23.85 -22.07 -0.74
CA GLU A 90 -23.27 -23.01 -1.71
C GLU A 90 -21.75 -22.90 -1.73
N PRO A 91 -21.02 -24.03 -1.77
CA PRO A 91 -19.57 -24.01 -1.88
C PRO A 91 -19.12 -23.50 -3.25
N ARG A 92 -18.20 -22.54 -3.24
CA ARG A 92 -17.58 -21.93 -4.41
C ARG A 92 -16.07 -22.10 -4.36
N ASN A 93 -15.47 -22.27 -5.52
CA ASN A 93 -14.03 -22.33 -5.68
C ASN A 93 -13.59 -21.36 -6.77
N THR A 94 -12.48 -20.66 -6.54
CA THR A 94 -11.75 -19.90 -7.57
C THR A 94 -10.27 -20.24 -7.51
N TYR A 95 -9.58 -20.15 -8.64
CA TYR A 95 -8.16 -20.48 -8.74
C TYR A 95 -7.52 -19.73 -9.89
N GLY A 96 -6.19 -19.67 -9.86
CA GLY A 96 -5.40 -19.03 -10.89
C GLY A 96 -4.00 -18.74 -10.42
N ASN A 97 -3.42 -17.66 -10.96
CA ASN A 97 -2.07 -17.22 -10.62
C ASN A 97 -2.11 -15.90 -9.85
N PHE A 98 -1.06 -15.60 -9.09
CA PHE A 98 -0.91 -14.29 -8.47
C PHE A 98 0.47 -13.69 -8.77
N ASP A 99 0.52 -12.36 -8.86
CA ASP A 99 1.74 -11.54 -8.86
C ASP A 99 1.62 -10.56 -7.69
N TRP A 100 2.51 -10.70 -6.70
CA TRP A 100 2.55 -9.86 -5.52
C TRP A 100 3.84 -9.05 -5.53
N GLN A 101 3.72 -7.73 -5.40
CA GLN A 101 4.84 -6.81 -5.21
C GLN A 101 4.69 -6.07 -3.88
N GLN A 102 5.67 -6.21 -2.99
CA GLN A 102 5.71 -5.58 -1.67
C GLN A 102 6.90 -4.62 -1.58
N SER A 103 6.65 -3.36 -1.23
CA SER A 103 7.69 -2.37 -0.90
C SER A 103 7.33 -1.64 0.39
N GLY A 104 7.96 -2.06 1.50
CA GLY A 104 7.65 -1.56 2.83
C GLY A 104 6.20 -1.85 3.20
N GLU A 105 5.39 -0.79 3.38
CA GLU A 105 3.96 -0.92 3.67
C GLU A 105 3.08 -0.94 2.41
N ASN A 106 3.65 -0.69 1.23
CA ASN A 106 2.95 -0.71 -0.04
C ASN A 106 2.89 -2.14 -0.60
N ALA A 107 1.71 -2.58 -0.99
CA ALA A 107 1.47 -3.89 -1.60
C ALA A 107 0.61 -3.71 -2.86
N VAL A 108 0.96 -4.44 -3.93
CA VAL A 108 0.12 -4.63 -5.10
C VAL A 108 0.01 -6.13 -5.34
N VAL A 109 -1.20 -6.67 -5.29
CA VAL A 109 -1.49 -8.08 -5.50
C VAL A 109 -2.43 -8.21 -6.70
N GLN A 110 -1.94 -8.76 -7.79
CA GLN A 110 -2.73 -9.07 -8.97
C GLN A 110 -3.14 -10.54 -8.95
N LEU A 111 -4.43 -10.79 -9.08
CA LEU A 111 -5.00 -12.13 -9.26
C LEU A 111 -5.31 -12.33 -10.73
N LEU A 112 -4.81 -13.43 -11.29
CA LEU A 112 -4.92 -13.80 -12.70
C LEU A 112 -5.73 -15.08 -12.81
N ASP A 113 -6.50 -15.23 -13.87
CA ASP A 113 -7.12 -16.51 -14.21
C ASP A 113 -6.08 -17.48 -14.84
N PRO A 114 -6.43 -18.75 -15.08
CA PRO A 114 -5.54 -19.70 -15.72
C PRO A 114 -5.08 -19.33 -17.14
N LEU A 115 -5.78 -18.40 -17.80
CA LEU A 115 -5.45 -17.87 -19.13
C LEU A 115 -4.55 -16.61 -19.05
N GLY A 116 -4.18 -16.18 -17.85
CA GLY A 116 -3.36 -14.99 -17.61
C GLY A 116 -4.14 -13.66 -17.66
N GLN A 117 -5.47 -13.70 -17.70
CA GLN A 117 -6.28 -12.48 -17.64
C GLN A 117 -6.41 -11.99 -16.21
N THR A 118 -6.39 -10.68 -16.02
CA THR A 118 -6.56 -10.09 -14.67
C THR A 118 -7.99 -10.30 -14.19
N GLN A 119 -8.15 -10.90 -13.01
CA GLN A 119 -9.43 -11.02 -12.30
C GLN A 119 -9.64 -9.86 -11.33
N ALA A 120 -8.59 -9.48 -10.59
CA ALA A 120 -8.62 -8.42 -9.60
C ALA A 120 -7.21 -7.88 -9.33
N ILE A 121 -7.11 -6.62 -8.93
CA ILE A 121 -5.89 -6.04 -8.38
C ILE A 121 -6.21 -5.43 -7.01
N VAL A 122 -5.53 -5.90 -5.97
CA VAL A 122 -5.62 -5.32 -4.64
C VAL A 122 -4.41 -4.43 -4.43
N ARG A 123 -4.64 -3.18 -4.01
CA ARG A 123 -3.57 -2.25 -3.62
C ARG A 123 -3.75 -1.87 -2.16
N GLU A 124 -2.66 -1.87 -1.41
CA GLU A 124 -2.65 -1.47 -0.01
C GLU A 124 -1.44 -0.59 0.26
N ASN A 125 -1.61 0.51 0.95
CA ASN A 125 -0.54 1.41 1.38
C ASN A 125 -0.97 2.19 2.63
N PRO A 126 -0.09 2.97 3.27
CA PRO A 126 -0.43 3.69 4.50
C PRO A 126 -1.56 4.71 4.36
N ARG A 127 -1.90 5.14 3.13
CA ARG A 127 -3.02 6.07 2.86
C ARG A 127 -4.35 5.36 2.66
N GLY A 128 -4.34 4.03 2.52
CA GLY A 128 -5.53 3.22 2.35
C GLY A 128 -5.34 2.07 1.39
N ALA A 129 -6.46 1.42 1.07
CA ALA A 129 -6.49 0.24 0.22
C ALA A 129 -7.65 0.29 -0.78
N SER A 130 -7.47 -0.39 -1.91
CA SER A 130 -8.45 -0.43 -2.99
C SER A 130 -8.46 -1.78 -3.71
N LEU A 131 -9.61 -2.12 -4.29
CA LEU A 131 -9.81 -3.25 -5.17
C LEU A 131 -10.15 -2.75 -6.57
N GLU A 132 -9.36 -3.12 -7.58
CA GLU A 132 -9.64 -2.86 -8.98
C GLU A 132 -10.15 -4.13 -9.66
N LEU A 133 -11.21 -3.99 -10.45
CA LEU A 133 -11.78 -5.06 -11.27
C LEU A 133 -11.73 -4.63 -12.75
N PRO A 134 -11.56 -5.55 -13.70
CA PRO A 134 -11.54 -5.23 -15.13
C PRO A 134 -12.78 -4.44 -15.56
N GLY A 135 -12.55 -3.30 -16.23
CA GLY A 135 -13.61 -2.44 -16.75
C GLY A 135 -14.44 -1.68 -15.71
N LYS A 136 -14.04 -1.67 -14.43
CA LYS A 136 -14.71 -0.94 -13.35
C LYS A 136 -13.79 0.12 -12.74
N ALA A 137 -14.39 1.14 -12.14
CA ALA A 137 -13.64 2.08 -11.31
C ALA A 137 -13.08 1.36 -10.06
N PRO A 138 -11.93 1.80 -9.51
CA PRO A 138 -11.39 1.27 -8.26
C PRO A 138 -12.42 1.37 -7.13
N LEU A 139 -12.62 0.26 -6.43
CA LEU A 139 -13.49 0.15 -5.27
C LEU A 139 -12.68 0.43 -4.00
N THR A 140 -13.26 1.22 -3.10
CA THR A 140 -12.69 1.57 -1.79
C THR A 140 -13.79 1.53 -0.74
N GLY A 141 -13.41 1.40 0.53
CA GLY A 141 -14.36 1.36 1.64
C GLY A 141 -13.65 1.49 2.99
N PRO A 142 -14.42 1.54 4.10
CA PRO A 142 -13.86 1.64 5.45
C PRO A 142 -12.93 0.47 5.81
N ARG A 143 -13.21 -0.71 5.25
CA ARG A 143 -12.40 -1.93 5.38
C ARG A 143 -12.28 -2.58 4.02
N LEU A 144 -11.05 -2.89 3.61
CA LEU A 144 -10.81 -3.51 2.30
C LEU A 144 -11.40 -4.91 2.23
N GLU A 145 -11.40 -5.63 3.35
CA GLU A 145 -11.94 -6.99 3.42
C GLU A 145 -13.44 -7.01 3.09
N ASP A 146 -14.20 -6.00 3.54
CA ASP A 146 -15.62 -5.88 3.23
C ASP A 146 -15.80 -5.63 1.72
N VAL A 147 -15.00 -4.72 1.14
CA VAL A 147 -15.01 -4.44 -0.31
C VAL A 147 -14.67 -5.69 -1.12
N MET A 148 -13.68 -6.47 -0.68
CA MET A 148 -13.30 -7.72 -1.33
C MET A 148 -14.39 -8.78 -1.20
N HIS A 149 -14.98 -8.93 -0.02
CA HIS A 149 -16.07 -9.88 0.20
C HIS A 149 -17.28 -9.58 -0.69
N ASP A 150 -17.70 -8.31 -0.74
CA ASP A 150 -18.84 -7.90 -1.57
C ASP A 150 -18.60 -8.10 -3.06
N ALA A 151 -17.36 -7.85 -3.52
CA ALA A 151 -17.02 -7.89 -4.93
C ALA A 151 -16.59 -9.28 -5.45
N LEU A 152 -15.93 -10.08 -4.61
CA LEU A 152 -15.31 -11.37 -4.96
C LEU A 152 -15.97 -12.57 -4.26
N GLY A 153 -16.77 -12.35 -3.21
CA GLY A 153 -17.30 -13.39 -2.32
C GLY A 153 -16.36 -13.80 -1.20
N PHE A 154 -15.11 -13.33 -1.20
CA PHE A 154 -14.11 -13.63 -0.19
C PHE A 154 -13.16 -12.44 0.02
N ALA A 155 -12.48 -12.41 1.17
CA ALA A 155 -11.49 -11.40 1.50
C ALA A 155 -10.15 -12.05 1.79
N LEU A 156 -9.09 -11.57 1.14
CA LEU A 156 -7.71 -11.97 1.45
C LEU A 156 -7.08 -10.95 2.39
N PRO A 157 -6.46 -11.38 3.49
CA PRO A 157 -5.83 -10.48 4.47
C PRO A 157 -4.45 -10.05 3.98
N VAL A 158 -4.37 -9.18 2.97
CA VAL A 158 -3.08 -8.72 2.38
C VAL A 158 -2.14 -8.15 3.45
N GLY A 159 -2.70 -7.40 4.41
CA GLY A 159 -1.99 -6.87 5.57
C GLY A 159 -1.36 -7.93 6.49
N GLY A 160 -2.00 -9.10 6.64
CA GLY A 160 -1.46 -10.22 7.43
C GLY A 160 -0.49 -11.09 6.60
N LEU A 161 -0.90 -11.42 5.38
CA LEU A 161 -0.15 -12.27 4.45
C LEU A 161 1.28 -11.77 4.22
N ARG A 162 1.51 -10.45 4.15
CA ARG A 162 2.87 -9.89 4.02
C ARG A 162 3.83 -10.38 5.12
N TYR A 163 3.35 -10.58 6.35
CA TYR A 163 4.15 -11.08 7.47
C TYR A 163 4.17 -12.60 7.51
N TRP A 164 3.02 -13.24 7.24
CA TRP A 164 2.91 -14.69 7.31
C TRP A 164 3.74 -15.39 6.23
N LEU A 165 3.90 -14.79 5.04
CA LEU A 165 4.83 -15.26 4.00
C LEU A 165 6.30 -15.26 4.46
N ARG A 166 6.66 -14.36 5.36
CA ARG A 166 7.98 -14.30 6.03
C ARG A 166 8.03 -15.13 7.32
N MET A 167 7.01 -15.96 7.58
CA MET A 167 6.87 -16.77 8.78
C MET A 167 6.87 -15.94 10.08
N GLN A 168 6.29 -14.73 10.03
CA GLN A 168 6.22 -13.81 11.15
C GLN A 168 4.76 -13.49 11.48
N SER A 169 4.49 -13.25 12.76
CA SER A 169 3.23 -12.66 13.19
C SER A 169 3.17 -11.19 12.76
N ALA A 170 2.03 -10.74 12.25
CA ALA A 170 1.79 -9.34 11.97
C ALA A 170 1.86 -8.51 13.26
N PRO A 171 2.37 -7.27 13.22
CA PRO A 171 2.37 -6.38 14.37
C PRO A 171 0.95 -5.91 14.70
N GLY A 172 0.74 -5.49 15.95
CA GLY A 172 -0.54 -4.93 16.40
C GLY A 172 -1.54 -5.93 16.97
N SER A 173 -1.36 -7.23 16.71
CA SER A 173 -2.16 -8.30 17.32
C SER A 173 -1.27 -9.45 17.82
N ARG A 174 -1.75 -10.22 18.79
CA ARG A 174 -1.02 -11.39 19.29
C ARG A 174 -1.17 -12.54 18.29
N GLY A 175 -0.04 -13.04 17.80
CA GLY A 175 0.05 -14.29 17.06
C GLY A 175 0.76 -15.38 17.88
N SER A 176 0.55 -16.63 17.50
CA SER A 176 1.31 -17.78 18.02
C SER A 176 1.87 -18.58 16.86
N ILE A 177 3.13 -19.02 16.97
CA ILE A 177 3.82 -19.81 15.95
C ILE A 177 4.34 -21.09 16.59
N GLU A 178 3.85 -22.22 16.11
CA GLU A 178 4.33 -23.55 16.47
C GLU A 178 5.46 -23.97 15.53
N HIS A 179 6.47 -24.63 16.08
CA HIS A 179 7.65 -25.06 15.34
C HIS A 179 7.82 -26.58 15.45
N ASP A 180 8.27 -27.21 14.37
CA ASP A 180 8.64 -28.62 14.40
C ASP A 180 9.80 -28.83 15.39
N PRO A 181 9.70 -29.77 16.34
CA PRO A 181 10.65 -29.89 17.44
C PRO A 181 12.06 -30.29 16.97
N ARG A 182 12.19 -30.94 15.81
CA ARG A 182 13.48 -31.44 15.28
C ARG A 182 14.15 -30.43 14.38
N THR A 183 13.40 -29.83 13.47
CA THR A 183 13.91 -28.93 12.43
C THR A 183 13.81 -27.46 12.82
N GLN A 184 13.04 -27.14 13.87
CA GLN A 184 12.71 -25.78 14.30
C GLN A 184 12.06 -24.93 13.19
N ARG A 185 11.45 -25.57 12.18
CA ARG A 185 10.72 -24.88 11.12
C ARG A 185 9.31 -24.54 11.60
N PRO A 186 8.76 -23.36 11.27
CA PRO A 186 7.36 -23.03 11.52
C PRO A 186 6.44 -24.07 10.90
N THR A 187 5.39 -24.48 11.63
CA THR A 187 4.41 -25.48 11.17
C THR A 187 3.02 -24.87 11.11
N HIS A 188 2.63 -24.17 12.17
CA HIS A 188 1.34 -23.51 12.28
C HIS A 188 1.51 -22.09 12.84
N LEU A 189 0.83 -21.11 12.25
CA LEU A 189 0.65 -19.78 12.82
C LEU A 189 -0.84 -19.50 13.02
N LYS A 190 -1.20 -19.01 14.19
CA LYS A 190 -2.57 -18.54 14.49
C LYS A 190 -2.55 -17.08 14.89
N GLN A 191 -3.31 -16.25 14.18
CA GLN A 191 -3.43 -14.80 14.42
C GLN A 191 -4.70 -14.25 13.78
N ASP A 192 -5.41 -13.32 14.45
CA ASP A 192 -6.58 -12.60 13.91
C ASP A 192 -7.67 -13.51 13.31
N GLY A 193 -7.90 -14.67 13.94
CA GLY A 193 -8.86 -15.68 13.50
C GLY A 193 -8.38 -16.55 12.33
N TRP A 194 -7.20 -16.27 11.78
CA TRP A 194 -6.59 -17.09 10.74
C TRP A 194 -5.72 -18.19 11.34
N THR A 195 -5.77 -19.37 10.72
CA THR A 195 -4.78 -20.44 10.88
C THR A 195 -4.00 -20.58 9.58
N ILE A 196 -2.68 -20.55 9.67
CA ILE A 196 -1.75 -20.65 8.55
C ILE A 196 -0.93 -21.92 8.77
N ASP A 197 -1.04 -22.86 7.84
CA ASP A 197 -0.26 -24.08 7.82
C ASP A 197 0.90 -23.92 6.84
N TYR A 198 2.14 -24.06 7.34
CA TYR A 198 3.36 -24.00 6.54
C TYR A 198 3.67 -25.38 5.97
N GLN A 199 3.30 -25.59 4.72
CA GLN A 199 3.18 -26.92 4.12
C GLN A 199 4.41 -27.34 3.32
N ALA A 200 5.13 -26.38 2.75
CA ALA A 200 6.35 -26.65 1.99
C ALA A 200 7.29 -25.45 2.05
N PHE A 201 8.58 -25.71 1.92
CA PHE A 201 9.64 -24.70 1.92
C PHE A 201 10.49 -24.86 0.67
N PHE A 202 11.14 -23.79 0.25
CA PHE A 202 12.24 -23.89 -0.71
C PHE A 202 13.49 -24.46 -0.01
N ASP A 203 14.31 -25.14 -0.79
CA ASP A 203 15.64 -25.54 -0.35
C ASP A 203 16.56 -24.33 -0.38
N GLY A 204 17.29 -24.08 0.70
CA GLY A 204 18.26 -22.99 0.79
C GLY A 204 18.19 -22.17 2.08
N THR A 205 19.09 -21.20 2.15
CA THR A 205 19.20 -20.23 3.25
C THR A 205 19.21 -18.81 2.64
N PRO A 206 18.35 -17.87 3.09
CA PRO A 206 17.40 -18.02 4.19
C PRO A 206 16.24 -18.96 3.86
N LEU A 207 15.60 -19.51 4.91
CA LEU A 207 14.42 -20.34 4.76
C LEU A 207 13.28 -19.51 4.14
N ARG A 208 12.67 -20.02 3.07
CA ARG A 208 11.53 -19.40 2.41
C ARG A 208 10.38 -20.39 2.30
N VAL A 209 9.16 -19.91 2.49
CA VAL A 209 7.97 -20.75 2.31
C VAL A 209 7.67 -20.94 0.82
N LYS A 210 7.25 -22.15 0.46
CA LYS A 210 6.85 -22.55 -0.89
C LYS A 210 5.36 -22.85 -0.97
N ARG A 211 4.74 -23.32 0.11
CA ARG A 211 3.28 -23.51 0.18
C ARG A 211 2.76 -23.12 1.56
N ILE A 212 1.73 -22.27 1.57
CA ILE A 212 0.90 -22.03 2.75
C ILE A 212 -0.56 -22.34 2.44
N ASP A 213 -1.22 -22.98 3.40
CA ASP A 213 -2.66 -23.15 3.41
C ASP A 213 -3.21 -22.29 4.56
N LEU A 214 -4.11 -21.35 4.26
CA LEU A 214 -4.75 -20.48 5.23
C LEU A 214 -6.21 -20.91 5.39
N SER A 215 -6.69 -20.87 6.61
CA SER A 215 -8.11 -21.08 6.90
C SER A 215 -8.62 -20.06 7.90
N ARG A 216 -9.88 -19.66 7.71
CA ARG A 216 -10.66 -18.86 8.65
C ARG A 216 -12.10 -19.31 8.60
N ASP A 217 -12.74 -19.39 9.75
CA ASP A 217 -14.19 -19.55 9.86
C ASP A 217 -14.74 -18.29 10.52
N LEU A 218 -15.60 -17.57 9.81
CA LEU A 218 -16.38 -16.47 10.36
C LEU A 218 -17.84 -16.82 10.29
N ASP A 219 -18.49 -16.91 11.44
CA ASP A 219 -19.94 -17.12 11.56
C ASP A 219 -20.47 -18.31 10.74
N GLY A 220 -19.68 -19.39 10.65
CA GLY A 220 -20.04 -20.59 9.89
C GLY A 220 -19.81 -20.47 8.38
N SER A 221 -19.08 -19.45 7.94
CA SER A 221 -18.63 -19.29 6.55
C SER A 221 -17.15 -19.67 6.44
N PRO A 222 -16.84 -20.95 6.12
CA PRO A 222 -15.46 -21.39 5.99
C PRO A 222 -14.80 -20.78 4.76
N LEU A 223 -13.62 -20.20 4.97
CA LEU A 223 -12.73 -19.71 3.94
C LEU A 223 -11.41 -20.47 4.02
N ALA A 224 -11.06 -21.14 2.93
CA ALA A 224 -9.77 -21.81 2.78
C ALA A 224 -9.03 -21.23 1.57
N VAL A 225 -7.79 -20.82 1.77
CA VAL A 225 -6.92 -20.25 0.74
C VAL A 225 -5.66 -21.10 0.68
N ARG A 226 -5.24 -21.51 -0.50
CA ARG A 226 -3.93 -22.11 -0.71
C ARG A 226 -3.11 -21.21 -1.60
N LEU A 227 -1.87 -20.93 -1.19
CA LEU A 227 -0.88 -20.25 -1.99
C LEU A 227 0.31 -21.19 -2.21
N VAL A 228 0.65 -21.41 -3.47
CA VAL A 228 1.88 -22.10 -3.88
C VAL A 228 2.77 -21.06 -4.54
N ILE A 229 3.92 -20.80 -3.96
CA ILE A 229 4.91 -19.83 -4.43
C ILE A 229 5.88 -20.56 -5.35
N ASP A 230 6.09 -20.00 -6.52
CA ASP A 230 6.98 -20.54 -7.53
C ASP A 230 8.35 -19.83 -7.50
N GLU A 231 8.37 -18.52 -7.18
CA GLU A 231 9.60 -17.71 -7.05
C GLU A 231 9.51 -16.65 -5.94
#